data_AF-A0A2V9CPX3-F1
#
_entry.id   AF-A0A2V9CPX3-F1
#
_cell.length_a   1.000
_cell.length_b   1.000
_cell.length_c   1.000
_cell.angle_alpha   90.00
_cell.angle_beta   90.00
_cell.angle_gamma   90.00
#
_symmetry.space_group_name_H-M   'P 1'
#
loop_
_entity.id
_entity.type
_entity.pdbx_description
1 polymer ?
#
loop_
_entity_poly.entity_id
_entity_poly.type
_entity_poly.pdbx_seq_one_letter_code
_entity_poly.pdbx_strand_id
1 'polypeptide(L)'
;MEHGKAPFHCRNARSSPGPPDSWAERDRARTQRCAFAAAGKDRRRPGETSAPRGFRGSDRGFQDLQRKVGSGENCSLRRSLKIRLTAALSRAFVFSIVVTAPAVRAAEPAGEREFSARCAAFYASSYQIPVELVEAIIQVESAWNPRAVSIKGAAGLMQLMPATAIRFGVRNRFDIEENIRGGVAYLAWLIQLFNGDLRLAVAAYQVGESQILSRGLAYSSPEVFHYVSRVAQLYRVMRQQTALRIAVPTNRTHNGVNNESVP
;
A
#
# COMPACT_ATOMS: atom_id res chain seq x y z
N MET A 1 -45.97 -27.16 2.32
CA MET A 1 -46.66 -26.07 1.61
C MET A 1 -47.16 -25.15 2.71
N GLU A 2 -46.75 -23.90 2.90
CA GLU A 2 -46.06 -22.90 2.10
C GLU A 2 -45.20 -22.00 3.02
N HIS A 3 -44.18 -21.38 2.42
CA HIS A 3 -43.27 -20.44 3.05
C HIS A 3 -43.88 -19.03 3.15
N GLY A 4 -44.05 -18.50 4.36
CA GLY A 4 -44.29 -17.07 4.60
C GLY A 4 -42.97 -16.31 4.72
N LYS A 5 -42.50 -15.70 3.62
CA LYS A 5 -41.36 -14.78 3.61
C LYS A 5 -41.71 -13.49 4.36
N ALA A 6 -41.00 -13.20 5.45
CA ALA A 6 -40.98 -11.88 6.05
C ALA A 6 -40.20 -10.89 5.16
N PRO A 7 -40.62 -9.62 5.06
CA PRO A 7 -39.97 -8.64 4.20
C PRO A 7 -38.61 -8.23 4.78
N PHE A 8 -37.59 -8.24 3.92
CA PHE A 8 -36.28 -7.65 4.20
C PHE A 8 -36.44 -6.14 4.42
N HIS A 9 -36.46 -5.71 5.67
CA HIS A 9 -36.22 -4.32 6.01
C HIS A 9 -34.75 -3.99 5.79
N CYS A 10 -34.45 -3.23 4.73
CA CYS A 10 -33.20 -2.48 4.59
C CYS A 10 -33.07 -1.50 5.76
N ARG A 11 -32.41 -1.91 6.86
CA ARG A 11 -31.98 -0.98 7.90
C ARG A 11 -30.70 -0.29 7.43
N ASN A 12 -30.84 0.99 7.10
CA ASN A 12 -29.84 2.06 7.12
C ASN A 12 -28.37 1.60 7.13
N ALA A 13 -27.74 1.67 5.95
CA ALA A 13 -26.30 1.86 5.84
C ALA A 13 -25.96 3.22 6.50
N ARG A 14 -25.70 3.21 7.80
CA ARG A 14 -25.08 4.34 8.48
C ARG A 14 -23.74 4.58 7.82
N SER A 15 -23.60 5.72 7.15
CA SER A 15 -22.32 6.24 6.70
C SER A 15 -21.36 6.24 7.88
N SER A 16 -20.28 5.47 7.78
CA SER A 16 -19.20 5.48 8.76
C SER A 16 -18.73 6.93 8.96
N PRO A 17 -18.52 7.40 10.20
CA PRO A 17 -18.07 8.77 10.45
C PRO A 17 -16.77 9.05 9.69
N GLY A 18 -16.60 10.28 9.21
CA GLY A 18 -15.39 10.75 8.52
C GLY A 18 -14.12 10.64 9.39
N PRO A 19 -12.94 11.00 8.85
CA PRO A 19 -11.74 11.09 9.67
C PRO A 19 -11.97 11.99 10.89
N PRO A 20 -11.37 11.69 12.06
CA PRO A 20 -11.51 12.53 13.25
C PRO A 20 -11.09 13.98 12.98
N ASP A 21 -11.78 14.95 13.60
CA ASP A 21 -11.63 16.39 13.34
C ASP A 21 -10.17 16.88 13.43
N SER A 22 -9.38 16.30 14.34
CA SER A 22 -7.95 16.59 14.51
C SER A 22 -7.09 16.31 13.27
N TRP A 23 -7.59 15.55 12.29
CA TRP A 23 -6.93 15.28 11.02
C TRP A 23 -7.37 16.25 9.93
N ALA A 24 -8.65 16.60 9.88
CA ALA A 24 -9.13 17.67 9.02
C ALA A 24 -8.40 18.99 9.31
N GLU A 25 -8.11 19.26 10.60
CA GLU A 25 -7.36 20.44 11.04
C GLU A 25 -5.86 20.34 10.72
N ARG A 26 -5.26 19.15 10.83
CA ARG A 26 -3.88 18.87 10.42
C ARG A 26 -3.67 19.00 8.91
N ASP A 27 -4.64 18.56 8.12
CA ASP A 27 -4.62 18.71 6.66
C ASP A 27 -4.68 20.20 6.31
N ARG A 28 -5.66 20.96 6.83
CA ARG A 28 -5.79 22.41 6.56
C ARG A 28 -4.54 23.21 6.94
N ALA A 29 -3.93 22.93 8.10
CA ALA A 29 -2.76 23.65 8.58
C ALA A 29 -1.45 23.33 7.82
N ARG A 30 -1.42 22.28 6.98
CA ARG A 30 -0.20 21.81 6.29
C ARG A 30 -0.26 21.83 4.78
N THR A 31 -1.44 21.78 4.15
CA THR A 31 -1.56 22.07 2.70
C THR A 31 -1.00 23.46 2.36
N GLN A 32 -1.13 24.42 3.30
CA GLN A 32 -0.50 25.74 3.20
C GLN A 32 1.05 25.72 3.22
N ARG A 33 1.69 24.69 3.78
CA ARG A 33 3.17 24.56 3.81
C ARG A 33 3.74 23.86 2.58
N CYS A 34 3.01 22.91 1.98
CA CYS A 34 3.43 22.28 0.72
C CYS A 34 3.34 23.26 -0.46
N ALA A 35 2.31 24.10 -0.52
CA ALA A 35 2.18 25.15 -1.53
C ALA A 35 3.32 26.20 -1.45
N PHE A 36 3.77 26.53 -0.24
CA PHE A 36 4.89 27.45 -0.03
C PHE A 36 6.27 26.84 -0.32
N ALA A 37 6.43 25.52 -0.19
CA ALA A 37 7.70 24.85 -0.52
C ALA A 37 7.99 24.81 -2.04
N ALA A 38 6.96 24.97 -2.88
CA ALA A 38 7.12 25.12 -4.33
C ALA A 38 7.47 26.56 -4.77
N ALA A 39 7.31 27.54 -3.88
CA ALA A 39 7.48 28.96 -4.19
C ALA A 39 8.25 29.67 -3.06
N GLY A 40 9.59 29.65 -3.09
CA GLY A 40 10.34 30.50 -2.16
C GLY A 40 11.80 30.13 -1.95
N LYS A 41 12.66 30.76 -2.74
CA LYS A 41 14.09 30.93 -2.48
C LYS A 41 14.27 31.81 -1.22
N ASP A 42 15.13 31.36 -0.31
CA ASP A 42 15.84 32.15 0.71
C ASP A 42 15.06 32.93 1.81
N ARG A 43 15.06 32.40 3.05
CA ARG A 43 15.63 33.07 4.25
C ARG A 43 15.49 32.22 5.55
N ARG A 44 16.34 32.58 6.52
CA ARG A 44 16.77 31.87 7.75
C ARG A 44 15.70 31.56 8.81
N ARG A 45 16.06 30.58 9.68
CA ARG A 45 15.41 30.10 10.92
C ARG A 45 15.29 31.18 12.02
N PRO A 46 14.39 31.01 13.02
CA PRO A 46 14.62 30.19 14.23
C PRO A 46 13.46 29.17 14.43
N GLY A 47 13.57 27.99 15.04
CA GLY A 47 14.21 27.66 16.31
C GLY A 47 13.10 27.30 17.31
N GLU A 48 12.67 26.04 17.36
CA GLU A 48 12.34 25.32 18.62
C GLU A 48 11.88 23.88 18.34
N THR A 49 12.49 22.99 19.12
CA THR A 49 12.30 21.55 19.20
C THR A 49 11.12 21.20 20.09
N SER A 50 10.26 20.28 19.64
CA SER A 50 9.66 19.28 20.53
C SER A 50 9.35 18.00 19.76
N ALA A 51 9.95 16.90 20.22
CA ALA A 51 9.80 15.58 19.67
C ALA A 51 8.39 15.02 19.91
N PRO A 52 7.73 14.37 18.95
CA PRO A 52 6.52 13.61 19.24
C PRO A 52 6.90 12.29 19.93
N ARG A 53 6.31 12.07 21.10
CA ARG A 53 6.35 10.82 21.86
C ARG A 53 5.85 9.66 20.97
N GLY A 54 6.60 8.57 21.05
CA GLY A 54 6.51 7.42 20.15
C GLY A 54 5.15 6.74 20.10
N PHE A 55 4.68 6.52 18.87
CA PHE A 55 3.69 5.50 18.57
C PHE A 55 4.36 4.13 18.73
N ARG A 56 4.11 3.47 19.86
CA ARG A 56 4.57 2.10 20.11
C ARG A 56 3.62 1.12 19.40
N GLY A 57 3.63 1.14 18.07
CA GLY A 57 2.96 0.14 17.25
C GLY A 57 3.67 -1.20 17.44
N SER A 58 3.00 -2.16 18.06
CA SER A 58 3.54 -3.49 18.32
C SER A 58 3.78 -4.22 16.98
N ASP A 59 5.05 -4.37 16.59
CA ASP A 59 5.55 -5.16 15.43
C ASP A 59 5.10 -6.65 15.43
N ARG A 60 4.34 -7.08 16.44
CA ARG A 60 3.88 -8.48 16.63
C ARG A 60 2.67 -8.87 15.78
N GLY A 61 1.98 -7.94 15.11
CA GLY A 61 0.74 -8.24 14.39
C GLY A 61 0.91 -9.24 13.24
N PHE A 62 1.93 -9.08 12.39
CA PHE A 62 2.02 -9.85 11.13
C PHE A 62 2.57 -11.28 11.27
N GLN A 63 3.26 -11.60 12.36
CA GLN A 63 3.99 -12.88 12.48
C GLN A 63 3.07 -14.10 12.70
N ASP A 64 1.85 -13.89 13.21
CA ASP A 64 0.93 -14.99 13.53
C ASP A 64 0.15 -15.57 12.35
N LEU A 65 0.08 -14.90 11.19
CA LEU A 65 -0.63 -15.45 10.02
C LEU A 65 0.15 -16.58 9.33
N GLN A 66 1.46 -16.71 9.55
CA GLN A 66 2.31 -17.67 8.82
C GLN A 66 2.48 -19.03 9.53
N ARG A 67 1.95 -19.20 10.76
CA ARG A 67 2.19 -20.41 11.58
C ARG A 67 1.19 -21.56 11.37
N LYS A 68 0.26 -21.45 10.41
CA LYS A 68 -0.81 -22.44 10.17
C LYS A 68 -0.67 -23.18 8.83
N VAL A 69 0.54 -23.64 8.53
CA VAL A 69 0.80 -24.63 7.47
C VAL A 69 1.66 -25.73 8.08
N GLY A 70 1.05 -26.89 8.31
CA GLY A 70 1.74 -28.08 8.80
C GLY A 70 0.80 -29.10 9.42
N SER A 71 0.17 -29.92 8.58
CA SER A 71 -0.04 -31.37 8.77
C SER A 71 -1.22 -31.83 7.90
N GLY A 72 -0.94 -32.76 6.99
CA GLY A 72 -1.88 -33.27 6.00
C GLY A 72 -1.11 -34.18 5.05
N GLU A 73 -0.84 -35.38 5.55
CA GLU A 73 0.08 -36.38 5.03
C GLU A 73 -0.36 -36.99 3.69
N ASN A 74 0.64 -37.33 2.87
CA ASN A 74 0.79 -38.55 2.07
C ASN A 74 -0.43 -39.15 1.35
N CYS A 75 -0.39 -39.14 0.01
CA CYS A 75 -0.87 -40.27 -0.78
C CYS A 75 0.16 -40.62 -1.86
N SER A 76 1.05 -41.54 -1.50
CA SER A 76 1.91 -42.25 -2.43
C SER A 76 1.09 -43.29 -3.18
N LEU A 77 1.02 -43.21 -4.51
CA LEU A 77 0.82 -44.41 -5.31
C LEU A 77 1.56 -44.29 -6.65
N ARG A 78 2.72 -44.93 -6.71
CA ARG A 78 3.37 -45.33 -7.95
C ARG A 78 2.54 -46.44 -8.59
N ARG A 79 2.43 -46.44 -9.93
CA ARG A 79 2.69 -47.63 -10.79
C ARG A 79 2.63 -47.29 -12.30
N SER A 80 3.79 -47.48 -12.93
CA SER A 80 4.10 -47.98 -14.27
C SER A 80 3.14 -47.80 -15.46
N LEU A 81 3.65 -47.04 -16.44
CA LEU A 81 3.96 -47.43 -17.83
C LEU A 81 2.90 -48.23 -18.63
N LYS A 82 2.45 -47.64 -19.75
CA LYS A 82 2.41 -48.32 -21.06
C LYS A 82 2.32 -47.26 -22.17
N ILE A 83 3.42 -47.12 -22.90
CA ILE A 83 3.53 -46.44 -24.19
C ILE A 83 2.59 -47.16 -25.16
N ARG A 84 1.64 -46.43 -25.76
CA ARG A 84 0.97 -46.85 -26.99
C ARG A 84 1.19 -45.80 -28.06
N LEU A 85 2.21 -46.10 -28.86
CA LEU A 85 2.45 -45.61 -30.20
C LEU A 85 1.28 -46.04 -31.09
N THR A 86 0.48 -45.10 -31.58
CA THR A 86 -0.28 -45.28 -32.83
C THR A 86 -0.32 -43.96 -33.58
N ALA A 87 0.11 -44.04 -34.83
CA ALA A 87 0.33 -42.95 -35.76
C ALA A 87 -0.96 -42.25 -36.19
N ALA A 88 -0.88 -40.93 -36.37
CA ALA A 88 -1.59 -40.20 -37.42
C ALA A 88 -0.99 -38.79 -37.54
N LEU A 89 0.04 -38.68 -38.37
CA LEU A 89 0.49 -37.41 -38.94
C LEU A 89 -0.64 -36.84 -39.78
N SER A 90 -1.18 -35.68 -39.43
CA SER A 90 -1.94 -34.85 -40.37
C SER A 90 -1.98 -33.39 -39.95
N ARG A 91 -1.26 -32.61 -40.75
CA ARG A 91 -1.56 -31.23 -41.19
C ARG A 91 -1.25 -30.05 -40.26
N ALA A 92 -0.31 -29.26 -40.77
CA ALA A 92 -0.14 -27.83 -40.56
C ALA A 92 0.51 -27.41 -39.23
N PHE A 93 1.82 -27.61 -39.18
CA PHE A 93 2.75 -26.75 -38.46
C PHE A 93 2.66 -25.32 -39.06
N VAL A 94 1.60 -24.59 -38.72
CA VAL A 94 1.58 -23.15 -38.91
C VAL A 94 2.40 -22.57 -37.78
N PHE A 95 3.60 -22.14 -38.14
CA PHE A 95 4.54 -21.40 -37.33
C PHE A 95 3.84 -20.13 -36.79
N SER A 96 3.17 -20.26 -35.65
CA SER A 96 2.62 -19.12 -34.94
C SER A 96 3.82 -18.40 -34.32
N ILE A 97 4.38 -17.46 -35.07
CA ILE A 97 5.25 -16.42 -34.53
C ILE A 97 4.36 -15.62 -33.58
N VAL A 98 4.29 -16.06 -32.32
CA VAL A 98 3.85 -15.19 -31.25
C VAL A 98 4.93 -14.13 -31.17
N VAL A 99 4.62 -12.97 -31.76
CA VAL A 99 5.35 -11.73 -31.57
C VAL A 99 5.47 -11.55 -30.06
N THR A 100 6.64 -11.86 -29.51
CA THR A 100 7.05 -11.40 -28.18
C THR A 100 7.21 -9.89 -28.31
N ALA A 101 6.10 -9.17 -28.18
CA ALA A 101 6.16 -7.77 -27.86
C ALA A 101 6.90 -7.68 -26.53
N PRO A 102 8.07 -7.02 -26.45
CA PRO A 102 8.61 -6.70 -25.16
C PRO A 102 7.54 -5.85 -24.50
N ALA A 103 7.07 -6.26 -23.32
CA ALA A 103 6.38 -5.36 -22.44
C ALA A 103 7.38 -4.25 -22.10
N VAL A 104 7.38 -3.19 -22.90
CA VAL A 104 8.06 -1.95 -22.59
C VAL A 104 7.37 -1.48 -21.32
N ARG A 105 7.95 -1.84 -20.17
CA ARG A 105 7.77 -1.08 -18.94
C ARG A 105 8.19 0.32 -19.32
N ALA A 106 7.22 1.19 -19.60
CA ALA A 106 7.47 2.61 -19.67
C ALA A 106 8.22 2.94 -18.38
N ALA A 107 9.49 3.30 -18.51
CA ALA A 107 10.26 3.81 -17.40
C ALA A 107 9.53 5.08 -16.98
N GLU A 108 8.75 4.99 -15.91
CA GLU A 108 8.11 6.15 -15.29
C GLU A 108 9.17 7.25 -15.19
N PRO A 109 8.87 8.50 -15.58
CA PRO A 109 9.86 9.56 -15.50
C PRO A 109 10.34 9.61 -14.05
N ALA A 110 11.64 9.41 -13.83
CA ALA A 110 12.21 9.17 -12.50
C ALA A 110 11.74 10.20 -11.46
N GLY A 111 11.45 11.44 -11.90
CA GLY A 111 10.88 12.50 -11.08
C GLY A 111 9.45 12.26 -10.55
N GLU A 112 8.56 11.61 -11.30
CA GLU A 112 7.18 11.32 -10.84
C GLU A 112 7.20 10.29 -9.70
N ARG A 113 8.06 9.28 -9.82
CA ARG A 113 8.25 8.29 -8.78
C ARG A 113 8.90 8.88 -7.54
N GLU A 114 9.92 9.72 -7.69
CA GLU A 114 10.57 10.41 -6.59
C GLU A 114 9.60 11.34 -5.85
N PHE A 115 8.80 12.10 -6.60
CA PHE A 115 7.76 12.97 -6.04
C PHE A 115 6.74 12.15 -5.23
N SER A 116 6.25 11.04 -5.80
CA SER A 116 5.32 10.13 -5.12
C SER A 116 5.92 9.60 -3.81
N ALA A 117 7.19 9.19 -3.80
CA ALA A 117 7.86 8.68 -2.59
C ALA A 117 8.01 9.77 -1.52
N ARG A 118 8.33 11.00 -1.91
CA ARG A 118 8.39 12.15 -1.00
C ARG A 118 7.03 12.46 -0.39
N CYS A 119 5.96 12.45 -1.19
CA CYS A 119 4.59 12.61 -0.69
C CYS A 119 4.23 11.49 0.28
N ALA A 120 4.55 10.23 -0.04
CA ALA A 120 4.32 9.09 0.85
C ALA A 120 5.03 9.26 2.19
N ALA A 121 6.31 9.63 2.20
CA ALA A 121 7.06 9.90 3.42
C ALA A 121 6.49 11.06 4.23
N PHE A 122 6.13 12.16 3.57
CA PHE A 122 5.56 13.35 4.23
C PHE A 122 4.22 13.04 4.91
N TYR A 123 3.30 12.38 4.21
CA TYR A 123 1.99 12.05 4.78
C TYR A 123 2.10 10.92 5.81
N ALA A 124 2.93 9.90 5.58
CA ALA A 124 3.21 8.88 6.59
C ALA A 124 3.67 9.50 7.92
N SER A 125 4.63 10.44 7.85
CA SER A 125 5.09 11.19 9.03
C SER A 125 3.98 12.02 9.67
N SER A 126 3.17 12.71 8.87
CA SER A 126 2.09 13.58 9.37
C SER A 126 0.98 12.80 10.09
N TYR A 127 0.69 11.58 9.62
CA TYR A 127 -0.28 10.66 10.20
C TYR A 127 0.32 9.66 11.19
N GLN A 128 1.63 9.76 11.47
CA GLN A 128 2.36 8.88 12.40
C GLN A 128 2.29 7.39 12.01
N ILE A 129 2.26 7.11 10.71
CA ILE A 129 2.32 5.76 10.14
C ILE A 129 3.77 5.48 9.70
N PRO A 130 4.29 4.26 9.87
CA PRO A 130 5.55 3.86 9.26
C PRO A 130 5.54 4.08 7.74
N VAL A 131 6.54 4.79 7.21
CA VAL A 131 6.64 5.07 5.77
C VAL A 131 6.68 3.78 4.95
N GLU A 132 7.33 2.75 5.48
CA GLU A 132 7.46 1.46 4.80
C GLU A 132 6.12 0.75 4.65
N LEU A 133 5.14 1.00 5.54
CA LEU A 133 3.81 0.41 5.42
C LEU A 133 3.03 1.08 4.28
N VAL A 134 3.13 2.41 4.17
CA VAL A 134 2.52 3.18 3.09
C VAL A 134 3.12 2.78 1.74
N GLU A 135 4.44 2.69 1.65
CA GLU A 135 5.15 2.25 0.44
C GLU A 135 4.80 0.81 0.05
N ALA A 136 4.66 -0.10 1.03
CA ALA A 136 4.24 -1.47 0.78
C ALA A 136 2.83 -1.53 0.19
N ILE A 137 1.89 -0.72 0.69
CA ILE A 137 0.52 -0.65 0.15
C ILE A 137 0.55 -0.08 -1.28
N ILE A 138 1.21 1.06 -1.52
CA ILE A 138 1.31 1.65 -2.88
C ILE A 138 1.92 0.62 -3.87
N GLN A 139 2.92 -0.12 -3.43
CA GLN A 139 3.57 -1.15 -4.24
C GLN A 139 2.63 -2.30 -4.62
N VAL A 140 1.71 -2.70 -3.73
CA VAL A 140 0.71 -3.75 -4.00
C VAL A 140 -0.43 -3.22 -4.86
N GLU A 141 -0.89 -2.00 -4.58
CA GLU A 141 -2.08 -1.40 -5.19
C GLU A 141 -1.88 -1.01 -6.66
N SER A 142 -0.80 -0.28 -6.95
CA SER A 142 -0.60 0.33 -8.27
C SER A 142 0.76 0.01 -8.88
N ALA A 143 1.63 -0.67 -8.12
CA ALA A 143 3.05 -0.74 -8.44
C ALA A 143 3.66 0.65 -8.73
N TRP A 144 3.13 1.69 -8.07
CA TRP A 144 3.50 3.10 -8.21
C TRP A 144 3.13 3.76 -9.54
N ASN A 145 2.09 3.26 -10.21
CA ASN A 145 1.50 3.93 -11.35
C ASN A 145 0.37 4.87 -10.87
N PRO A 146 0.52 6.21 -10.96
CA PRO A 146 -0.51 7.14 -10.52
C PRO A 146 -1.73 7.20 -11.43
N ARG A 147 -1.67 6.57 -12.61
CA ARG A 147 -2.78 6.42 -13.55
C ARG A 147 -3.45 5.05 -13.46
N ALA A 148 -3.09 4.21 -12.48
CA ALA A 148 -3.69 2.89 -12.30
C ALA A 148 -5.21 2.98 -12.08
N VAL A 149 -5.98 2.13 -12.76
CA VAL A 149 -7.43 2.00 -12.59
C VAL A 149 -7.78 0.52 -12.51
N SER A 150 -8.51 0.12 -11.47
CA SER A 150 -9.02 -1.24 -11.34
C SER A 150 -10.36 -1.42 -12.02
N ILE A 151 -10.72 -2.68 -12.32
CA ILE A 151 -12.05 -3.05 -12.86
C ILE A 151 -13.18 -2.61 -11.91
N LYS A 152 -12.91 -2.61 -10.59
CA LYS A 152 -13.85 -2.19 -9.55
C LYS A 152 -13.99 -0.65 -9.46
N GLY A 153 -13.19 0.10 -10.21
CA GLY A 153 -13.21 1.57 -10.24
C GLY A 153 -12.33 2.25 -9.20
N ALA A 154 -11.41 1.52 -8.56
CA ALA A 154 -10.36 2.09 -7.72
C ALA A 154 -9.32 2.80 -8.60
N ALA A 155 -8.74 3.91 -8.14
CA ALA A 155 -7.86 4.74 -8.97
C ALA A 155 -6.66 5.33 -8.21
N GLY A 156 -5.57 5.54 -8.95
CA GLY A 156 -4.34 6.19 -8.48
C GLY A 156 -3.40 5.28 -7.68
N LEU A 157 -2.40 5.90 -7.06
CA LEU A 157 -1.29 5.22 -6.38
C LEU A 157 -1.75 4.29 -5.25
N MET A 158 -2.70 4.75 -4.45
CA MET A 158 -3.27 4.04 -3.30
C MET A 158 -4.64 3.42 -3.60
N GLN A 159 -5.03 3.37 -4.88
CA GLN A 159 -6.25 2.72 -5.39
C GLN A 159 -7.50 3.08 -4.58
N LEU A 160 -7.83 4.37 -4.51
CA LEU A 160 -9.00 4.82 -3.77
C LEU A 160 -10.28 4.59 -4.56
N MET A 161 -11.27 3.95 -3.92
CA MET A 161 -12.65 3.92 -4.42
C MET A 161 -13.26 5.33 -4.41
N PRO A 162 -14.23 5.65 -5.29
CA PRO A 162 -14.80 7.00 -5.36
C PRO A 162 -15.38 7.49 -4.03
N ALA A 163 -16.12 6.62 -3.33
CA ALA A 163 -16.71 6.93 -2.03
C ALA A 163 -15.63 7.22 -0.96
N THR A 164 -14.54 6.45 -0.95
CA THR A 164 -13.40 6.67 -0.06
C THR A 164 -12.70 7.99 -0.37
N ALA A 165 -12.46 8.27 -1.65
CA ALA A 165 -11.85 9.53 -2.08
C ALA A 165 -12.65 10.74 -1.59
N ILE A 166 -13.97 10.74 -1.77
CA ILE A 166 -14.87 11.81 -1.29
C ILE A 166 -14.77 11.95 0.23
N ARG A 167 -14.87 10.83 0.96
CA ARG A 167 -14.82 10.83 2.43
C ARG A 167 -13.53 11.39 3.01
N PHE A 168 -12.41 11.24 2.30
CA PHE A 168 -11.09 11.75 2.72
C PHE A 168 -10.64 12.99 1.92
N GLY A 169 -11.58 13.68 1.26
CA GLY A 169 -11.38 14.99 0.64
C GLY A 169 -10.48 14.98 -0.60
N VAL A 170 -10.42 13.87 -1.33
CA VAL A 170 -9.69 13.74 -2.60
C VAL A 170 -10.62 14.15 -3.73
N ARG A 171 -10.25 15.20 -4.46
CA ARG A 171 -11.00 15.74 -5.60
C ARG A 171 -10.59 15.05 -6.89
N ASN A 172 -9.29 14.86 -7.07
CA ASN A 172 -8.73 14.14 -8.21
C ASN A 172 -7.94 12.91 -7.73
N ARG A 173 -8.47 11.71 -8.01
CA ARG A 173 -7.80 10.45 -7.62
C ARG A 173 -6.54 10.14 -8.42
N PHE A 174 -6.29 10.84 -9.53
CA PHE A 174 -5.05 10.72 -10.32
C PHE A 174 -4.01 11.78 -9.94
N ASP A 175 -4.38 12.76 -9.11
CA ASP A 175 -3.41 13.67 -8.52
C ASP A 175 -2.60 12.92 -7.46
N ILE A 176 -1.28 12.93 -7.60
CA ILE A 176 -0.35 12.16 -6.75
C ILE A 176 -0.48 12.59 -5.29
N GLU A 177 -0.52 13.89 -5.04
CA GLU A 177 -0.53 14.42 -3.68
C GLU A 177 -1.87 14.15 -3.00
N GLU A 178 -2.99 14.45 -3.68
CA GLU A 178 -4.32 14.21 -3.14
C GLU A 178 -4.58 12.71 -2.91
N ASN A 179 -4.19 11.85 -3.86
CA ASN A 179 -4.39 10.41 -3.73
C ASN A 179 -3.61 9.82 -2.55
N ILE A 180 -2.33 10.16 -2.41
CA ILE A 180 -1.51 9.70 -1.28
C ILE A 180 -2.05 10.27 0.03
N ARG A 181 -2.37 11.57 0.10
CA ARG A 181 -2.92 12.18 1.32
C ARG A 181 -4.18 11.45 1.77
N GLY A 182 -5.13 11.27 0.86
CA GLY A 182 -6.40 10.61 1.16
C GLY A 182 -6.24 9.14 1.54
N GLY A 183 -5.34 8.41 0.86
CA GLY A 183 -5.09 7.01 1.16
C GLY A 183 -4.37 6.80 2.49
N VAL A 184 -3.39 7.64 2.82
CA VAL A 184 -2.72 7.62 4.13
C VAL A 184 -3.69 8.01 5.25
N ALA A 185 -4.56 9.01 5.03
CA ALA A 185 -5.59 9.38 5.98
C ALA A 185 -6.59 8.23 6.22
N TYR A 186 -7.00 7.54 5.16
CA TYR A 186 -7.86 6.36 5.26
C TYR A 186 -7.17 5.22 6.01
N LEU A 187 -5.91 4.93 5.70
CA LEU A 187 -5.14 3.92 6.41
C LEU A 187 -4.97 4.26 7.89
N ALA A 188 -4.67 5.51 8.22
CA ALA A 188 -4.59 5.99 9.60
C ALA A 188 -5.90 5.71 10.33
N TRP A 189 -7.03 6.04 9.69
CA TRP A 189 -8.36 5.87 10.25
C TRP A 189 -8.64 4.40 10.58
N LEU A 190 -8.29 3.50 9.65
CA LEU A 190 -8.43 2.05 9.86
C LEU A 190 -7.54 1.54 10.99
N ILE A 191 -6.30 2.01 11.09
CA ILE A 191 -5.39 1.64 12.19
C ILE A 191 -6.00 2.04 13.53
N GLN A 192 -6.60 3.22 13.64
CA GLN A 192 -7.30 3.63 14.86
C GLN A 192 -8.55 2.80 15.12
N LEU A 193 -9.35 2.56 14.07
CA LEU A 193 -10.58 1.78 14.16
C LEU A 193 -10.35 0.36 14.69
N PHE A 194 -9.24 -0.26 14.30
CA PHE A 194 -8.84 -1.60 14.74
C PHE A 194 -7.80 -1.59 15.88
N ASN A 195 -7.76 -0.52 16.67
CA ASN A 195 -6.93 -0.40 17.89
C ASN A 195 -5.43 -0.71 17.67
N GLY A 196 -4.92 -0.39 16.48
CA GLY A 196 -3.52 -0.64 16.11
C GLY A 196 -3.23 -2.03 15.54
N ASP A 197 -4.23 -2.92 15.38
CA ASP A 197 -4.01 -4.20 14.70
C ASP A 197 -3.87 -3.97 13.18
N LEU A 198 -2.61 -3.95 12.74
CA LEU A 198 -2.26 -3.72 11.34
C LEU A 198 -2.84 -4.80 10.40
N ARG A 199 -3.08 -6.02 10.87
CA ARG A 199 -3.65 -7.08 10.02
C ARG A 199 -5.09 -6.73 9.65
N LEU A 200 -5.88 -6.35 10.64
CA LEU A 200 -7.27 -5.96 10.45
C LEU A 200 -7.37 -4.66 9.66
N ALA A 201 -6.50 -3.68 9.95
CA ALA A 201 -6.46 -2.44 9.21
C ALA A 201 -6.12 -2.64 7.73
N VAL A 202 -5.09 -3.44 7.40
CA VAL A 202 -4.72 -3.74 6.00
C VAL A 202 -5.78 -4.60 5.31
N ALA A 203 -6.40 -5.55 6.02
CA ALA A 203 -7.54 -6.31 5.47
C ALA A 203 -8.72 -5.37 5.13
N ALA A 204 -9.07 -4.48 6.05
CA ALA A 204 -10.14 -3.50 5.86
C ALA A 204 -9.82 -2.47 4.77
N TYR A 205 -8.53 -2.16 4.56
CA TYR A 205 -8.12 -1.30 3.47
C TYR A 205 -8.56 -1.88 2.12
N GLN A 206 -8.38 -3.20 1.93
CA GLN A 206 -8.70 -3.90 0.68
C GLN A 206 -10.21 -4.09 0.46
N VAL A 207 -10.97 -4.45 1.50
CA VAL A 207 -12.39 -4.85 1.34
C VAL A 207 -13.40 -3.92 1.99
N GLY A 208 -12.94 -2.85 2.63
CA GLY A 208 -13.76 -1.95 3.42
C GLY A 208 -13.91 -2.41 4.87
N GLU A 209 -14.09 -1.44 5.76
CA GLU A 209 -14.15 -1.66 7.21
C GLU A 209 -15.36 -2.49 7.66
N SER A 210 -16.49 -2.40 6.97
CA SER A 210 -17.77 -2.96 7.45
C SER A 210 -17.71 -4.48 7.52
N GLN A 211 -17.06 -5.11 6.55
CA GLN A 211 -16.87 -6.55 6.50
C GLN A 211 -15.97 -7.04 7.65
N ILE A 212 -14.90 -6.30 7.94
CA ILE A 212 -13.95 -6.66 8.99
C ILE A 212 -14.51 -6.33 10.37
N LEU A 213 -15.24 -5.23 10.56
CA LEU A 213 -15.90 -4.90 11.84
C LEU A 213 -16.86 -6.00 12.29
N SER A 214 -17.60 -6.60 11.35
CA SER A 214 -18.59 -7.63 11.68
C SER A 214 -17.99 -8.98 12.05
N ARG A 215 -16.80 -9.31 11.53
CA ARG A 215 -16.20 -10.66 11.65
C ARG A 215 -14.84 -10.68 12.35
N GLY A 216 -14.18 -9.53 12.49
CA GLY A 216 -12.83 -9.39 13.02
C GLY A 216 -11.86 -10.38 12.35
N LEU A 217 -11.07 -11.06 13.19
CA LEU A 217 -10.12 -12.09 12.76
C LEU A 217 -10.79 -13.34 12.16
N ALA A 218 -12.11 -13.52 12.32
CA ALA A 218 -12.85 -14.61 11.69
C ALA A 218 -13.18 -14.32 10.21
N TYR A 219 -12.92 -13.11 9.72
CA TYR A 219 -13.04 -12.81 8.29
C TYR A 219 -12.02 -13.65 7.52
N SER A 220 -12.52 -14.52 6.64
CA SER A 220 -11.68 -15.38 5.80
C SER A 220 -12.06 -15.20 4.34
N SER A 221 -11.10 -14.74 3.54
CA SER A 221 -11.16 -14.66 2.09
C SER A 221 -9.75 -14.93 1.56
N PRO A 222 -9.58 -15.88 0.62
CA PRO A 222 -8.27 -16.13 0.03
C PRO A 222 -7.64 -14.88 -0.57
N GLU A 223 -8.41 -14.06 -1.29
CA GLU A 223 -7.96 -12.79 -1.88
C GLU A 223 -7.38 -11.84 -0.83
N VAL A 224 -8.10 -11.66 0.28
CA VAL A 224 -7.68 -10.75 1.36
C VAL A 224 -6.47 -11.30 2.09
N PHE A 225 -6.44 -12.61 2.35
CA PHE A 225 -5.27 -13.25 2.95
C PHE A 225 -4.01 -13.04 2.09
N HIS A 226 -4.12 -13.23 0.77
CA HIS A 226 -3.01 -13.00 -0.16
C HIS A 226 -2.57 -11.53 -0.16
N TYR A 227 -3.52 -10.59 -0.19
CA TYR A 227 -3.23 -9.16 -0.12
C TYR A 227 -2.48 -8.80 1.17
N VAL A 228 -3.03 -9.16 2.33
CA VAL A 228 -2.44 -8.88 3.65
C VAL A 228 -1.05 -9.50 3.77
N SER A 229 -0.87 -10.74 3.30
CA SER A 229 0.43 -11.43 3.32
C SER A 229 1.47 -10.74 2.45
N ARG A 230 1.07 -10.24 1.27
CA ARG A 230 1.97 -9.52 0.37
C ARG A 230 2.41 -8.18 0.95
N VAL A 231 1.48 -7.42 1.53
CA VAL A 231 1.81 -6.16 2.23
C VAL A 231 2.74 -6.43 3.42
N ALA A 232 2.45 -7.45 4.22
CA ALA A 232 3.27 -7.85 5.36
C ALA A 232 4.73 -8.13 4.97
N GLN A 233 4.92 -8.90 3.89
CA GLN A 233 6.23 -9.28 3.40
C GLN A 233 7.02 -8.05 2.94
N LEU A 234 6.40 -7.19 2.12
CA LEU A 234 7.04 -5.97 1.63
C LEU A 234 7.39 -5.03 2.78
N TYR A 235 6.45 -4.82 3.71
CA TYR A 235 6.67 -3.99 4.90
C TYR A 235 7.88 -4.46 5.71
N ARG A 236 7.98 -5.77 5.98
CA ARG A 236 9.12 -6.35 6.72
C ARG A 236 10.45 -6.11 6.00
N VAL A 237 10.50 -6.36 4.69
CA VAL A 237 11.71 -6.18 3.88
C VAL A 237 12.14 -4.71 3.86
N MET A 238 11.21 -3.79 3.62
CA MET A 238 11.48 -2.36 3.61
C MET A 238 11.97 -1.86 4.97
N ARG A 239 11.35 -2.31 6.08
CA ARG A 239 11.79 -1.98 7.44
C ARG A 239 13.22 -2.41 7.73
N GLN A 240 13.59 -3.62 7.30
CA GLN A 240 14.96 -4.13 7.43
C GLN A 240 15.95 -3.30 6.62
N GLN A 241 15.60 -2.94 5.38
CA GLN A 241 16.44 -2.10 4.52
C GLN A 241 16.63 -0.70 5.10
N THR A 242 15.58 -0.07 5.63
CA THR A 242 15.68 1.22 6.32
C THR A 242 16.60 1.11 7.54
N ALA A 243 16.44 0.08 8.36
CA ALA A 243 17.29 -0.14 9.53
C ALA A 243 18.77 -0.31 9.15
N LEU A 244 19.07 -1.08 8.09
CA LEU A 244 20.43 -1.25 7.57
C LEU A 244 21.02 0.06 7.04
N ARG A 245 20.24 0.86 6.32
CA ARG A 245 20.67 2.18 5.80
C ARG A 245 21.00 3.16 6.92
N ILE A 246 20.27 3.12 8.03
CA ILE A 246 20.53 3.96 9.21
C ILE A 246 21.75 3.45 9.98
N ALA A 247 21.93 2.12 10.07
CA ALA A 247 23.00 1.51 10.84
C ALA A 247 24.38 1.61 10.17
N VAL A 248 24.45 1.75 8.84
CA VAL A 248 25.73 1.92 8.12
C VAL A 248 26.06 3.41 8.03
N PRO A 249 27.03 3.93 8.81
CA PRO A 249 27.47 5.32 8.63
C PRO A 249 28.11 5.43 7.24
N THR A 250 27.51 6.23 6.35
CA THR A 250 28.12 6.55 5.07
C THR A 250 29.34 7.42 5.32
N ASN A 251 30.52 6.82 5.37
CA ASN A 251 31.79 7.54 5.35
C ASN A 251 31.99 8.13 3.94
N ARG A 252 31.33 9.25 3.65
CA ARG A 252 31.67 10.13 2.53
C ARG A 252 32.34 11.38 3.10
N THR A 253 33.59 11.23 3.52
CA THR A 253 34.55 12.32 3.49
C THR A 253 34.75 12.72 2.03
N HIS A 254 34.03 13.75 1.57
CA HIS A 254 34.48 14.46 0.39
C HIS A 254 35.72 15.24 0.86
N ASN A 255 36.90 14.69 0.55
CA ASN A 255 38.17 15.38 0.74
C ASN A 255 38.08 16.77 0.12
N GLY A 256 38.47 17.77 0.90
CA GLY A 256 38.71 19.11 0.43
C GLY A 256 39.81 19.07 -0.61
N VAL A 257 39.49 19.56 -1.81
CA VAL A 257 40.52 20.06 -2.71
C VAL A 257 40.76 21.51 -2.27
N ASN A 258 41.67 21.66 -1.31
CA ASN A 258 42.39 22.92 -1.14
C ASN A 258 43.26 23.07 -2.39
N ASN A 259 42.91 23.99 -3.29
CA ASN A 259 43.91 24.54 -4.18
C ASN A 259 44.38 25.85 -3.58
N GLU A 260 45.52 25.74 -2.91
CA GLU A 260 46.34 26.83 -2.44
C GLU A 260 46.69 27.77 -3.58
N SER A 261 46.64 29.06 -3.25
CA SER A 261 47.18 30.17 -4.02
C SER A 261 48.70 30.16 -3.91
N VAL A 262 49.44 30.19 -5.02
CA VAL A 262 50.82 30.71 -5.09
C VAL A 262 51.14 31.06 -6.56
N PRO A 263 52.01 32.04 -6.83
CA PRO A 263 51.90 33.48 -6.59
C PRO A 263 51.68 34.28 -7.89
#